data_AF-A0A6N9TWH0-F1
#
_entry.id   AF-A0A6N9TWH0-F1
#
_cell.length_a   1.000
_cell.length_b   1.000
_cell.length_c   1.000
_cell.angle_alpha   90.00
_cell.angle_beta   90.00
_cell.angle_gamma   90.00
#
_symmetry.space_group_name_H-M   'P 1'
#
loop_
_entity.id
_entity.type
_entity.pdbx_description
1 polymer ?
#
loop_
_entity_poly.entity_id
_entity_poly.type
_entity_poly.pdbx_seq_one_letter_code
_entity_poly.pdbx_strand_id
1 'polypeptide(L)'
;VDTVLCHPPFNERNWGHDELAYDPRWEYGVPARTESELAWVQHALARLREGGTAVLLMPPAAASRRSGRRIRADLLRRGALRAVIA
;
A
#
# COMPACT_ATOMS: atom_id res chain seq x y z
N VAL A 1 -11.16 -6.18 9.94
CA VAL A 1 -11.57 -7.40 9.19
C VAL A 1 -10.46 -8.44 9.23
N ASP A 2 -10.78 -9.72 9.09
CA ASP A 2 -9.81 -10.82 9.03
C ASP A 2 -9.05 -10.86 7.71
N THR A 3 -9.72 -10.51 6.62
CA THR A 3 -9.16 -10.58 5.28
C THR A 3 -9.63 -9.40 4.43
N VAL A 4 -8.72 -8.88 3.60
CA VAL A 4 -9.03 -7.90 2.54
C VAL A 4 -8.63 -8.51 1.21
N LEU A 5 -9.55 -8.52 0.25
CA LEU A 5 -9.26 -8.80 -1.16
C LEU A 5 -9.56 -7.53 -1.96
N CYS A 6 -8.60 -7.04 -2.73
CA CYS A 6 -8.77 -5.78 -3.45
C CYS A 6 -8.18 -5.85 -4.86
N HIS A 7 -8.95 -5.37 -5.84
CA HIS A 7 -8.46 -4.99 -7.16
C HIS A 7 -8.63 -3.47 -7.29
N PRO A 8 -7.68 -2.67 -6.78
CA PRO A 8 -7.82 -1.22 -6.78
C PRO A 8 -7.55 -0.65 -8.18
N PRO A 9 -8.03 0.58 -8.46
CA PRO A 9 -7.60 1.31 -9.64
C PRO A 9 -6.09 1.65 -9.54
N PHE A 10 -5.40 1.58 -10.68
CA PHE A 10 -3.96 1.81 -10.79
C PHE A 10 -3.66 3.15 -11.45
N ASN A 11 -2.47 3.69 -11.19
CA ASN A 11 -1.95 4.93 -11.77
C ASN A 11 -2.84 6.16 -11.56
N GLU A 12 -3.63 6.16 -10.49
CA GLU A 12 -4.46 7.31 -10.14
C GLU A 12 -3.56 8.45 -9.70
N ARG A 13 -3.71 9.63 -10.31
CA ARG A 13 -2.92 10.83 -9.95
C ARG A 13 -3.63 11.73 -8.95
N ASN A 14 -4.96 11.62 -8.89
CA ASN A 14 -5.85 12.44 -8.09
C ASN A 14 -6.53 11.62 -6.98
N TRP A 15 -5.78 10.71 -6.33
CA TRP A 15 -6.31 9.84 -5.28
C TRP A 15 -6.52 10.53 -3.92
N GLY A 16 -6.29 11.85 -3.84
CA GLY A 16 -6.44 12.64 -2.61
C GLY A 16 -5.16 12.79 -1.79
N HIS A 17 -3.99 12.84 -2.43
CA HIS A 17 -2.69 12.90 -1.74
C HIS A 17 -2.60 14.05 -0.72
N ASP A 18 -3.09 15.24 -1.07
CA ASP A 18 -2.89 16.43 -0.25
C ASP A 18 -3.84 16.42 0.95
N GLU A 19 -5.09 16.01 0.73
CA GLU A 19 -6.13 15.86 1.75
C GLU A 19 -5.74 14.80 2.79
N LEU A 20 -4.97 13.80 2.38
CA LEU A 20 -4.59 12.66 3.20
C LEU A 20 -3.17 12.78 3.77
N ALA A 21 -2.47 13.90 3.63
CA ALA A 21 -1.06 14.02 4.00
C ALA A 21 -0.73 13.59 5.45
N TYR A 22 -1.69 13.73 6.37
CA TYR A 22 -1.58 13.40 7.80
C TYR A 22 -2.46 12.23 8.24
N ASP A 23 -2.97 11.43 7.30
CA ASP A 23 -3.82 10.29 7.63
C ASP A 23 -3.05 9.24 8.45
N PRO A 24 -3.59 8.80 9.60
CA PRO A 24 -2.89 7.85 10.49
C PRO A 24 -2.63 6.49 9.86
N ARG A 25 -3.26 6.15 8.73
CA ARG A 25 -3.02 4.88 8.03
C ARG A 25 -1.63 4.79 7.39
N TRP A 26 -0.88 5.89 7.28
CA TRP A 26 0.44 5.92 6.65
C TRP A 26 1.57 5.43 7.58
N GLU A 27 1.38 4.27 8.21
CA GLU A 27 2.32 3.67 9.17
C GLU A 27 3.68 3.33 8.55
N TYR A 28 3.68 3.02 7.25
CA TYR A 28 4.87 2.62 6.48
C TYR A 28 5.48 3.79 5.68
N GLY A 29 4.92 5.00 5.86
CA GLY A 29 5.29 6.23 5.20
C GLY A 29 4.23 6.76 4.23
N VAL A 30 4.22 8.08 4.04
CA VAL A 30 3.26 8.76 3.15
C VAL A 30 3.52 8.38 1.68
N PRO A 31 2.54 7.78 0.96
CA PRO A 31 2.67 7.47 -0.46
C PRO A 31 2.92 8.73 -1.27
N ALA A 32 3.85 8.68 -2.23
CA ALA A 32 4.01 9.77 -3.19
C ALA A 32 2.75 9.91 -4.06
N ARG A 33 2.50 11.10 -4.62
CA ARG A 33 1.35 11.34 -5.50
C ARG A 33 1.26 10.35 -6.67
N THR A 34 2.38 9.81 -7.14
CA THR A 34 2.48 8.82 -8.23
C THR A 34 2.41 7.35 -7.76
N GLU A 35 2.14 7.10 -6.48
CA GLU A 35 2.11 5.77 -5.86
C GLU A 35 0.73 5.48 -5.23
N SER A 36 -0.35 5.66 -6.02
CA SER A 36 -1.71 5.36 -5.55
C SER A 36 -1.86 3.91 -5.09
N GLU A 37 -1.11 3.00 -5.69
CA GLU A 37 -1.12 1.58 -5.34
C GLU A 37 -0.59 1.35 -3.91
N LEU A 38 0.44 2.09 -3.48
CA LEU A 38 0.94 1.99 -2.10
C LEU A 38 0.00 2.67 -1.10
N ALA A 39 -0.81 3.64 -1.54
CA ALA A 39 -1.90 4.17 -0.73
C ALA A 39 -2.98 3.11 -0.49
N TRP A 40 -3.33 2.32 -1.50
CA TRP A 40 -4.27 1.20 -1.37
C TRP A 40 -3.74 0.06 -0.49
N VAL A 41 -2.46 -0.29 -0.60
CA VAL A 41 -1.83 -1.29 0.28
C VAL A 41 -1.96 -0.88 1.74
N GLN A 42 -1.57 0.34 2.08
CA GLN A 42 -1.65 0.82 3.46
C GLN A 42 -3.10 0.99 3.93
N HIS A 43 -4.02 1.40 3.04
CA HIS A 43 -5.45 1.41 3.35
C HIS A 43 -5.97 0.01 3.71
N ALA A 44 -5.62 -1.01 2.93
CA ALA A 44 -6.01 -2.40 3.21
C ALA A 44 -5.44 -2.89 4.54
N LEU A 45 -4.15 -2.65 4.80
CA LEU A 45 -3.49 -3.02 6.05
C LEU A 45 -4.17 -2.38 7.27
N ALA A 46 -4.53 -1.10 7.19
CA ALA A 46 -5.18 -0.39 8.30
C ALA A 46 -6.61 -0.89 8.62
N ARG A 47 -7.22 -1.71 7.75
CA ARG A 47 -8.52 -2.35 7.99
C ARG A 47 -8.38 -3.75 8.57
N LEU A 48 -7.19 -4.33 8.55
CA LEU A 48 -6.95 -5.66 9.13
C LEU A 48 -6.97 -5.58 10.65
N ARG A 49 -7.52 -6.62 11.29
CA ARG A 49 -7.20 -6.91 12.68
C ARG A 49 -5.79 -7.51 12.77
N GLU A 50 -5.25 -7.59 13.97
CA GLU A 50 -4.00 -8.31 14.20
C GLU A 50 -4.08 -9.76 13.67
N GLY A 51 -3.03 -10.17 12.95
CA GLY A 51 -2.95 -11.47 12.27
C GLY A 51 -3.81 -11.61 11.00
N GLY A 52 -4.52 -10.56 10.58
CA GLY A 52 -5.28 -10.57 9.33
C GLY A 52 -4.40 -10.59 8.08
N THR A 53 -4.99 -10.89 6.93
CA THR A 53 -4.27 -10.97 5.63
C THR A 53 -4.90 -10.09 4.57
N ALA A 54 -4.10 -9.35 3.81
CA ALA A 54 -4.56 -8.62 2.64
C ALA A 54 -3.93 -9.20 1.36
N VAL A 55 -4.75 -9.38 0.34
CA VAL A 55 -4.33 -9.78 -1.01
C VAL A 55 -4.80 -8.71 -1.99
N LEU A 56 -3.85 -8.10 -2.69
CA LEU A 56 -4.12 -7.02 -3.65
C LEU A 56 -3.57 -7.38 -5.02
N LEU A 57 -4.39 -7.19 -6.05
CA LEU A 57 -3.90 -7.19 -7.43
C LEU A 57 -3.19 -5.86 -7.69
N MET A 58 -1.99 -5.90 -8.28
CA MET A 58 -1.11 -4.73 -8.42
C MET A 58 -0.39 -4.77 -9.79
N PRO A 59 -0.07 -3.61 -10.40
CA PRO A 59 0.75 -3.57 -11.60
C PRO A 59 2.21 -3.91 -11.25
N PRO A 60 2.96 -4.58 -12.15
CA PRO A 60 4.37 -4.93 -11.89
C PRO A 60 5.24 -3.74 -11.50
N ALA A 61 4.92 -2.55 -12.02
CA ALA A 61 5.63 -1.31 -11.72
C ALA A 61 5.62 -0.95 -10.23
N ALA A 62 4.59 -1.32 -9.46
CA ALA A 62 4.51 -1.06 -8.03
C ALA A 62 5.67 -1.71 -7.26
N ALA A 63 6.19 -2.85 -7.75
CA ALA A 63 7.31 -3.56 -7.14
C ALA A 63 8.67 -2.87 -7.37
N SER A 64 8.82 -2.05 -8.41
CA SER A 64 10.13 -1.53 -8.85
C SER A 64 10.27 -0.01 -8.81
N ARG A 65 9.18 0.77 -8.86
CA ARG A 65 9.23 2.25 -8.86
C ARG A 65 10.06 2.82 -7.72
N ARG A 66 10.94 3.77 -8.01
CA ARG A 66 11.87 4.36 -7.03
C ARG A 66 11.15 5.16 -5.93
N SER A 67 10.08 5.86 -6.27
CA SER A 67 9.25 6.65 -5.35
C SER A 67 8.70 5.82 -4.20
N GLY A 68 8.25 4.60 -4.47
CA GLY A 68 7.75 3.66 -3.46
C GLY A 68 8.81 2.93 -2.64
N ARG A 69 10.11 3.12 -2.91
CA ARG A 69 11.19 2.29 -2.32
C ARG A 69 11.19 2.31 -0.79
N ARG A 70 10.97 3.48 -0.17
CA ARG A 70 10.98 3.61 1.31
C ARG A 70 9.85 2.82 1.96
N ILE A 71 8.63 2.95 1.41
CA ILE A 71 7.44 2.23 1.89
C ILE A 71 7.64 0.72 1.70
N ARG A 72 8.08 0.26 0.52
CA ARG A 72 8.37 -1.17 0.30
C ARG A 72 9.42 -1.72 1.26
N ALA A 73 10.47 -0.95 1.53
CA ALA A 73 11.48 -1.35 2.51
C ALA A 73 10.92 -1.41 3.94
N ASP A 74 9.99 -0.54 4.31
CA ASP A 74 9.34 -0.58 5.63
C ASP A 74 8.36 -1.75 5.75
N LEU A 75 7.56 -2.00 4.71
CA LEU A 75 6.67 -3.18 4.61
C LEU A 75 7.43 -4.49 4.79
N LEU A 76 8.64 -4.59 4.21
CA LEU A 76 9.52 -5.75 4.39
C LEU A 76 10.11 -5.81 5.82
N ARG A 77 10.67 -4.71 6.32
CA ARG A 77 11.30 -4.65 7.64
C ARG A 77 10.34 -4.98 8.78
N ARG A 78 9.09 -4.54 8.68
CA ARG A 78 8.04 -4.82 9.66
C ARG A 78 7.33 -6.16 9.42
N GLY A 79 7.68 -6.90 8.37
CA GLY A 79 7.07 -8.18 8.03
C GLY A 79 5.61 -8.08 7.57
N ALA A 80 5.17 -6.92 7.09
CA ALA A 80 3.83 -6.75 6.53
C ALA A 80 3.72 -7.37 5.13
N LEU A 81 4.77 -7.25 4.30
CA LEU A 81 4.84 -7.93 3.00
C LEU A 81 5.34 -9.37 3.20
N ARG A 82 4.51 -10.35 2.84
CA ARG A 82 4.82 -11.79 2.99
C ARG A 82 5.17 -12.49 1.70
N ALA A 83 4.53 -12.13 0.60
CA ALA A 83 4.73 -12.76 -0.71
C ALA A 83 4.38 -11.81 -1.85
N VAL A 84 4.95 -12.08 -3.02
CA VAL A 84 4.57 -11.51 -4.32
C VAL A 84 4.43 -12.69 -5.27
N ILE A 85 3.35 -12.74 -6.03
CA ILE A 85 3.06 -13.79 -7.02
C ILE A 85 3.06 -13.11 -8.39
N ALA A 86 3.85 -13.61 -9.33
CA ALA A 86 4.08 -13.04 -10.67
C ALA A 86 3.88 -14.08 -11.76
#